data_AF-A6MZK1-F1
#
_entry.id   AF-A6MZK1-F1
#
_cell.length_a   1.000
_cell.length_b   1.000
_cell.length_c   1.000
_cell.angle_alpha   90.00
_cell.angle_beta   90.00
_cell.angle_gamma   90.00
#
_symmetry.space_group_name_H-M   'P 1'
#
loop_
_entity.id
_entity.type
_entity.pdbx_description
1 polymer ?
#
loop_
_entity_poly.entity_id
_entity_poly.type
_entity_poly.pdbx_seq_one_letter_code
_entity_poly.pdbx_strand_id
1 'polypeptide(L)'
;SRRVHCVFHLASYGVSRNETVQAARADKVNIDGTCNVLNACPYHGVKTRQYVSTYNVVFVREPIVNGNEVLPDFPIEDHVDAYARNKSIAEPLVLTSTDRQTKSDKGSRLYTCSIRPAAIYGPREDRHLPRILSLANLGLPFFAIVDPNVNSNWVYVDNLDLALILTSMRLLNDIPDRNGIPVPAGQAYFICDGSPVNTFEFLTPLFQNLHYPLPRIIMYTSLALAISTFFALMYTLLYPCLD
;
A
#
# COMPACT_ATOMS: atom_id res chain seq x y z
N SER A 1 9.15 -11.22 30.28
CA SER A 1 8.51 -10.68 29.04
C SER A 1 9.53 -10.75 27.90
N ARG A 2 9.14 -11.14 26.69
CA ARG A 2 10.05 -11.09 25.53
C ARG A 2 10.24 -9.63 25.10
N ARG A 3 11.48 -9.16 25.02
CA ARG A 3 11.83 -7.80 24.58
C ARG A 3 11.67 -7.71 23.06
N VAL A 4 10.81 -6.81 22.58
CA VAL A 4 10.58 -6.58 21.15
C VAL A 4 11.54 -5.48 20.67
N HIS A 5 12.31 -5.76 19.62
CA HIS A 5 13.30 -4.81 19.06
C HIS A 5 12.78 -4.10 17.80
N CYS A 6 12.02 -4.81 16.97
CA CYS A 6 11.50 -4.34 15.69
C CYS A 6 10.00 -4.59 15.59
N VAL A 7 9.26 -3.64 15.01
CA VAL A 7 7.83 -3.74 14.70
C VAL A 7 7.61 -3.60 13.20
N PHE A 8 6.98 -4.60 12.57
CA PHE A 8 6.49 -4.54 11.21
C PHE A 8 5.00 -4.18 11.24
N HIS A 9 4.65 -2.94 10.86
CA HIS A 9 3.28 -2.48 10.85
C HIS A 9 2.65 -2.77 9.48
N LEU A 10 2.01 -3.93 9.37
CA LEU A 10 1.30 -4.41 8.18
C LEU A 10 -0.22 -4.25 8.27
N ALA A 11 -0.73 -3.97 9.47
CA ALA A 11 -2.17 -3.85 9.73
C ALA A 11 -2.75 -2.71 8.89
N SER A 12 -3.85 -3.00 8.20
CA SER A 12 -4.56 -2.00 7.42
C SER A 12 -5.98 -2.45 7.10
N TYR A 13 -6.86 -1.49 6.84
CA TYR A 13 -8.26 -1.67 6.46
C TYR A 13 -8.59 -0.82 5.24
N GLY A 14 -9.50 -1.27 4.38
CA GLY A 14 -9.96 -0.51 3.21
C GLY A 14 -9.39 -1.00 1.87
N VAL A 15 -8.66 -2.12 1.88
CA VAL A 15 -8.01 -2.69 0.68
C VAL A 15 -8.92 -3.68 -0.04
N SER A 16 -9.93 -4.21 0.65
CA SER A 16 -10.96 -5.07 0.06
C SER A 16 -12.27 -4.31 -0.21
N ARG A 17 -13.05 -4.77 -1.19
CA ARG A 17 -14.27 -4.10 -1.71
C ARG A 17 -15.28 -3.69 -0.62
N ASN A 18 -15.48 -4.54 0.40
CA ASN A 18 -16.44 -4.27 1.48
C ASN A 18 -15.91 -3.26 2.50
N GLU A 19 -14.59 -3.11 2.58
CA GLU A 19 -13.93 -2.21 3.53
C GLU A 19 -13.80 -0.80 2.94
N THR A 20 -13.65 -0.67 1.62
CA THR A 20 -13.55 0.62 0.92
C THR A 20 -14.78 1.51 1.14
N VAL A 21 -15.95 0.90 1.41
CA VAL A 21 -17.21 1.63 1.69
C VAL A 21 -17.26 2.17 3.13
N GLN A 22 -16.42 1.68 4.04
CA GLN A 22 -16.41 2.07 5.47
C GLN A 22 -15.27 3.05 5.77
N ALA A 23 -15.27 4.22 5.12
CA ALA A 23 -14.20 5.22 5.22
C ALA A 23 -13.84 5.60 6.66
N ALA A 24 -14.83 5.83 7.53
CA ALA A 24 -14.59 6.17 8.94
C ALA A 24 -13.86 5.07 9.72
N ARG A 25 -14.15 3.80 9.41
CA ARG A 25 -13.45 2.66 10.01
C ARG A 25 -12.04 2.52 9.45
N ALA A 26 -11.86 2.78 8.16
CA ALA A 26 -10.55 2.79 7.52
C ALA A 26 -9.64 3.86 8.15
N ASP A 27 -10.16 5.07 8.37
CA ASP A 27 -9.44 6.16 9.05
C ASP A 27 -9.06 5.76 10.48
N LYS A 28 -10.00 5.22 11.26
CA LYS A 28 -9.74 4.75 12.64
C LYS A 28 -8.65 3.66 12.68
N VAL A 29 -8.66 2.71 11.75
CA VAL A 29 -7.67 1.63 11.73
C VAL A 29 -6.32 2.14 11.22
N ASN A 30 -6.29 2.83 10.08
CA ASN A 30 -5.05 3.17 9.40
C ASN A 30 -4.36 4.39 10.01
N ILE A 31 -5.11 5.37 10.52
CA ILE A 31 -4.57 6.60 11.13
C ILE A 31 -4.45 6.41 12.64
N ASP A 32 -5.55 6.22 13.37
CA ASP A 32 -5.49 6.13 14.83
C ASP A 32 -4.71 4.89 15.27
N GLY A 33 -4.88 3.76 14.59
CA GLY A 33 -4.08 2.55 14.82
C GLY A 33 -2.58 2.80 14.59
N THR A 34 -2.21 3.58 13.57
CA THR A 34 -0.82 4.00 13.34
C THR A 34 -0.28 4.82 14.50
N CYS A 35 -1.04 5.82 14.97
CA CYS A 35 -0.71 6.66 16.12
C CYS A 35 -0.55 5.83 17.41
N ASN A 36 -1.46 4.88 17.65
CA ASN A 36 -1.41 4.02 18.82
C ASN A 36 -0.11 3.20 18.86
N VAL A 37 0.25 2.57 17.74
CA VAL A 37 1.51 1.82 17.65
C VAL A 37 2.71 2.77 17.76
N LEU A 38 2.65 3.99 17.20
CA LEU A 38 3.74 4.98 17.28
C LEU A 38 4.01 5.38 18.73
N ASN A 39 2.95 5.55 19.52
CA ASN A 39 3.05 5.92 20.92
C ASN A 39 3.47 4.76 21.83
N ALA A 40 3.09 3.53 21.48
CA ALA A 40 3.47 2.33 22.23
C ALA A 40 4.96 1.97 22.06
N CYS A 41 5.52 2.13 20.85
CA CYS A 41 6.90 1.74 20.56
C CYS A 41 7.95 2.33 21.54
N PRO A 42 8.01 3.66 21.78
CA PRO A 42 8.96 4.23 22.73
C PRO A 42 8.74 3.77 24.18
N TYR A 43 7.49 3.51 24.57
CA TYR A 43 7.14 3.04 25.93
C TYR A 43 7.67 1.63 26.18
N HIS A 44 7.60 0.75 25.17
CA HIS A 44 8.07 -0.63 25.26
C HIS A 44 9.55 -0.82 24.87
N GLY A 45 10.27 0.26 24.59
CA GLY A 45 11.70 0.18 24.23
C GLY A 45 11.95 -0.41 22.85
N VAL A 46 10.99 -0.33 21.94
CA VAL A 46 11.15 -0.73 20.53
C VAL A 46 12.15 0.22 19.88
N LYS A 47 13.15 -0.35 19.19
CA LYS A 47 14.21 0.42 18.53
C LYS A 47 13.86 0.77 17.10
N THR A 48 13.13 -0.10 16.41
CA THR A 48 12.80 0.12 15.00
C THR A 48 11.35 -0.18 14.70
N ARG A 49 10.77 0.61 13.79
CA ARG A 49 9.44 0.37 13.26
C ARG A 49 9.41 0.63 11.77
N GLN A 50 8.86 -0.32 11.04
CA GLN A 50 8.62 -0.20 9.61
C GLN A 50 7.13 -0.13 9.36
N TYR A 51 6.71 0.81 8.53
CA TYR A 51 5.33 0.96 8.12
C TYR A 51 5.16 0.55 6.67
N VAL A 52 4.26 -0.40 6.41
CA VAL A 52 3.89 -0.75 5.03
C VAL A 52 2.77 0.18 4.58
N SER A 53 3.20 1.13 3.75
CA SER A 53 2.40 2.10 3.04
C SER A 53 2.04 1.55 1.65
N THR A 54 2.01 2.39 0.63
CA THR A 54 1.68 2.03 -0.75
C THR A 54 2.22 3.11 -1.69
N TYR A 55 2.53 2.77 -2.94
CA TYR A 55 2.84 3.79 -3.94
C TYR A 55 1.65 4.73 -4.21
N ASN A 56 0.42 4.33 -3.88
CA ASN A 56 -0.77 5.16 -4.08
C ASN A 56 -0.76 6.46 -3.27
N VAL A 57 0.08 6.59 -2.23
CA VAL A 57 0.21 7.84 -1.45
C VAL A 57 0.82 8.98 -2.26
N VAL A 58 1.46 8.70 -3.40
CA VAL A 58 1.99 9.71 -4.33
C VAL A 58 1.29 9.66 -5.70
N PHE A 59 0.13 9.02 -5.79
CA PHE A 59 -0.62 8.88 -7.04
C PHE A 59 -1.90 9.72 -6.99
N VAL A 60 -2.01 10.68 -7.92
CA VAL A 60 -3.15 11.62 -8.04
C VAL A 60 -3.73 11.64 -9.46
N ARG A 61 -3.97 10.46 -10.03
CA ARG A 61 -4.56 10.25 -11.38
C ARG A 61 -3.64 10.56 -12.56
N GLU A 62 -2.44 11.06 -12.31
CA GLU A 62 -1.41 11.26 -13.33
C GLU A 62 -0.39 10.10 -13.36
N PRO A 63 0.10 9.69 -14.55
CA PRO A 63 1.11 8.64 -14.65
C PRO A 63 2.40 8.98 -13.91
N ILE A 64 2.91 8.03 -13.13
CA ILE A 64 4.23 8.14 -12.49
C ILE A 64 5.27 7.46 -13.40
N VAL A 65 5.99 8.24 -14.19
CA VAL A 65 7.01 7.75 -15.11
C VAL A 65 8.40 7.94 -14.50
N ASN A 66 9.13 6.86 -14.25
CA ASN A 66 10.46 6.87 -13.64
C ASN A 66 10.55 7.68 -12.33
N GLY A 67 9.47 7.68 -11.55
CA GLY A 67 9.41 8.36 -10.26
C GLY A 67 10.28 7.70 -9.19
N ASN A 68 10.72 8.49 -8.21
CA ASN A 68 11.53 8.04 -7.09
C ASN A 68 11.02 8.65 -5.76
N GLU A 69 11.75 8.42 -4.68
CA GLU A 69 11.39 8.83 -3.32
C GLU A 69 11.26 10.36 -3.10
N VAL A 70 11.67 11.19 -4.08
CA VAL A 70 11.54 12.66 -4.00
C VAL A 70 10.21 13.19 -4.55
N LEU A 71 9.34 12.31 -5.03
CA LEU A 71 7.99 12.68 -5.45
C LEU A 71 7.26 13.43 -4.32
N PRO A 72 6.49 14.49 -4.66
CA PRO A 72 5.86 15.33 -3.66
C PRO A 72 4.74 14.58 -2.92
N ASP A 73 4.46 15.05 -1.72
CA ASP A 73 3.18 14.77 -1.07
C ASP A 73 2.09 15.61 -1.76
N PHE A 74 0.88 15.04 -1.84
CA PHE A 74 -0.26 15.69 -2.48
C PHE A 74 -1.32 16.10 -1.47
N PRO A 75 -2.14 17.13 -1.77
CA PRO A 75 -3.33 17.44 -1.01
C PRO A 75 -4.26 16.23 -0.85
N ILE A 76 -4.93 16.15 0.29
CA ILE A 76 -5.74 14.99 0.70
C ILE A 76 -6.90 14.74 -0.29
N GLU A 77 -7.44 15.82 -0.85
CA GLU A 77 -8.52 15.88 -1.83
C GLU A 77 -8.14 15.33 -3.22
N ASP A 78 -6.85 15.27 -3.55
CA ASP A 78 -6.38 14.84 -4.87
C ASP A 78 -6.26 13.31 -4.97
N HIS A 79 -6.27 12.60 -3.84
CA HIS A 79 -6.15 11.15 -3.82
C HIS A 79 -7.38 10.46 -4.42
N VAL A 80 -7.11 9.41 -5.20
CA VAL A 80 -8.12 8.72 -6.02
C VAL A 80 -9.14 7.93 -5.19
N ASP A 81 -8.73 7.45 -4.03
CA ASP A 81 -9.57 6.64 -3.15
C ASP A 81 -9.27 6.86 -1.66
N ALA A 82 -10.20 6.41 -0.81
CA ALA A 82 -10.12 6.58 0.64
C ALA A 82 -8.91 5.87 1.27
N TYR A 83 -8.43 4.77 0.67
CA TYR A 83 -7.28 4.02 1.15
C TYR A 83 -5.97 4.79 0.89
N ALA A 84 -5.77 5.27 -0.33
CA ALA A 84 -4.66 6.15 -0.67
C ALA A 84 -4.63 7.40 0.24
N ARG A 85 -5.80 8.02 0.43
CA ARG A 85 -5.99 9.18 1.31
C ARG A 85 -5.56 8.92 2.75
N ASN A 86 -6.06 7.85 3.38
CA ASN A 86 -5.72 7.63 4.78
C ASN A 86 -4.28 7.13 4.98
N LYS A 87 -3.70 6.45 3.98
CA LYS A 87 -2.29 6.07 3.96
C LYS A 87 -1.38 7.29 3.82
N SER A 88 -1.75 8.29 2.99
CA SER A 88 -0.99 9.53 2.85
C SER A 88 -1.05 10.42 4.09
N ILE A 89 -2.10 10.32 4.91
CA ILE A 89 -2.15 10.97 6.23
C ILE A 89 -1.25 10.23 7.24
N ALA A 90 -1.29 8.90 7.25
CA ALA A 90 -0.58 8.09 8.25
C ALA A 90 0.95 8.03 8.02
N GLU A 91 1.41 8.05 6.77
CA GLU A 91 2.83 7.91 6.44
C GLU A 91 3.71 9.04 6.99
N PRO A 92 3.39 10.35 6.81
CA PRO A 92 4.16 11.45 7.39
C PRO A 92 4.24 11.37 8.92
N LEU A 93 3.19 10.92 9.61
CA LEU A 93 3.22 10.71 11.06
C LEU A 93 4.29 9.69 11.47
N VAL A 94 4.49 8.66 10.65
CA VAL A 94 5.54 7.65 10.87
C VAL A 94 6.92 8.24 10.60
N LEU A 95 7.11 8.88 9.44
CA LEU A 95 8.41 9.40 9.01
C LEU A 95 8.95 10.49 9.96
N THR A 96 8.08 11.38 10.42
CA THR A 96 8.41 12.46 11.37
C THR A 96 8.58 11.97 12.81
N SER A 97 8.12 10.75 13.13
CA SER A 97 8.29 10.12 14.45
C SER A 97 9.61 9.35 14.61
N THR A 98 10.52 9.45 13.64
CA THR A 98 11.86 8.88 13.76
C THR A 98 12.69 9.63 14.82
N ASP A 99 13.79 9.02 15.26
CA ASP A 99 14.75 9.61 16.20
C ASP A 99 14.17 9.97 17.59
N ARG A 100 13.05 9.36 17.99
CA ARG A 100 12.39 9.59 19.28
C ARG A 100 13.08 8.82 20.41
N GLN A 101 13.33 9.46 21.55
CA GLN A 101 13.92 8.79 22.72
C GLN A 101 12.97 7.70 23.26
N THR A 102 13.50 6.49 23.44
CA THR A 102 12.77 5.40 24.11
C THR A 102 12.81 5.59 25.64
N LYS A 103 11.76 5.15 26.34
CA LYS A 103 11.67 5.28 27.80
C LYS A 103 12.44 4.20 28.56
N SER A 104 12.78 3.10 27.90
CA SER A 104 13.39 1.92 28.54
C SER A 104 14.88 2.07 28.83
N ASP A 105 15.58 2.95 28.11
CA ASP A 105 17.04 3.06 28.21
C ASP A 105 17.52 4.44 27.79
N LYS A 106 18.43 5.04 28.57
CA LYS A 106 19.02 6.35 28.28
C LYS A 106 19.94 6.19 27.07
N GLY A 107 19.58 6.82 25.94
CA GLY A 107 20.34 6.77 24.69
C GLY A 107 19.75 5.87 23.60
N SER A 108 18.77 5.00 23.92
CA SER A 108 18.08 4.21 22.90
C SER A 108 17.01 5.05 22.19
N ARG A 109 17.02 5.07 20.86
CA ARG A 109 16.09 5.85 20.02
C ARG A 109 15.23 4.93 19.15
N LEU A 110 14.02 5.38 18.82
CA LEU A 110 13.12 4.74 17.87
C LEU A 110 13.43 5.29 16.47
N TYR A 111 13.83 4.43 15.56
CA TYR A 111 13.96 4.76 14.13
C TYR A 111 12.79 4.18 13.34
N THR A 112 12.22 5.01 12.48
CA THR A 112 11.06 4.64 11.66
C THR A 112 11.40 4.74 10.18
N CYS A 113 10.73 3.95 9.34
CA CYS A 113 10.73 4.14 7.89
C CYS A 113 9.38 3.71 7.30
N SER A 114 9.14 4.08 6.05
CA SER A 114 7.97 3.65 5.28
C SER A 114 8.39 2.83 4.05
N ILE A 115 7.61 1.81 3.73
CA ILE A 115 7.78 0.95 2.56
C ILE A 115 6.55 1.12 1.68
N ARG A 116 6.76 1.53 0.42
CA ARG A 116 5.74 1.73 -0.61
C ARG A 116 5.83 0.59 -1.63
N PRO A 117 5.27 -0.60 -1.34
CA PRO A 117 5.30 -1.70 -2.28
C PRO A 117 4.49 -1.36 -3.53
N ALA A 118 4.95 -1.86 -4.67
CA ALA A 118 4.19 -1.94 -5.92
C ALA A 118 3.02 -2.94 -5.82
N ALA A 119 2.37 -3.29 -6.94
CA ALA A 119 1.34 -4.32 -6.93
C ALA A 119 1.97 -5.68 -6.50
N ILE A 120 1.53 -6.21 -5.36
CA ILE A 120 2.13 -7.42 -4.76
C ILE A 120 1.59 -8.65 -5.46
N TYR A 121 2.41 -9.66 -5.75
CA TYR A 121 1.91 -10.94 -6.26
C TYR A 121 2.67 -12.11 -5.65
N GLY A 122 2.09 -13.30 -5.75
CA GLY A 122 2.71 -14.54 -5.29
C GLY A 122 1.80 -15.36 -4.39
N PRO A 123 2.34 -16.45 -3.82
CA PRO A 123 1.58 -17.33 -2.94
C PRO A 123 0.96 -16.58 -1.77
N ARG A 124 -0.31 -16.89 -1.46
CA ARG A 124 -1.05 -16.34 -0.31
C ARG A 124 -1.30 -14.83 -0.39
N GLU A 125 -1.22 -14.24 -1.59
CA GLU A 125 -1.80 -12.92 -1.84
C GLU A 125 -3.33 -13.09 -1.83
N ASP A 126 -3.96 -12.64 -0.74
CA ASP A 126 -5.37 -12.88 -0.48
C ASP A 126 -6.25 -11.65 -0.74
N ARG A 127 -5.72 -10.55 -1.29
CA ARG A 127 -6.48 -9.29 -1.45
C ARG A 127 -7.01 -9.09 -2.86
N HIS A 128 -6.14 -8.91 -3.85
CA HIS A 128 -6.57 -8.47 -5.17
C HIS A 128 -6.58 -9.58 -6.21
N LEU A 129 -5.67 -10.55 -6.16
CA LEU A 129 -5.69 -11.72 -7.04
C LEU A 129 -6.98 -12.54 -6.85
N PRO A 130 -7.43 -12.89 -5.63
CA PRO A 130 -8.70 -13.61 -5.48
C PRO A 130 -9.91 -12.84 -6.00
N ARG A 131 -9.89 -11.50 -5.89
CA ARG A 131 -10.92 -10.63 -6.46
C ARG A 131 -10.91 -10.68 -7.99
N ILE A 132 -9.73 -10.60 -8.60
CA ILE A 132 -9.58 -10.70 -10.06
C ILE A 132 -10.07 -12.07 -10.55
N LEU A 133 -9.67 -13.15 -9.86
CA LEU A 133 -10.07 -14.51 -10.22
C LEU A 133 -11.58 -14.76 -10.03
N SER A 134 -12.19 -14.23 -8.97
CA SER A 134 -13.65 -14.36 -8.77
C SER A 134 -14.45 -13.63 -9.86
N LEU A 135 -13.99 -12.45 -10.29
CA LEU A 135 -14.58 -11.74 -11.44
C LEU A 135 -14.38 -12.50 -12.75
N ALA A 136 -13.22 -13.10 -12.96
CA ALA A 136 -12.94 -13.92 -14.14
C ALA A 136 -13.85 -15.16 -14.19
N ASN A 137 -14.04 -15.83 -13.05
CA ASN A 137 -14.90 -17.01 -12.93
C ASN A 137 -16.39 -16.70 -13.17
N LEU A 138 -16.85 -15.51 -12.81
CA LEU A 138 -18.23 -15.06 -13.09
C LEU A 138 -18.48 -14.75 -14.57
N GLY A 139 -17.49 -14.95 -15.45
CA GLY A 139 -17.60 -14.52 -16.85
C GLY A 139 -17.74 -13.01 -16.97
N LEU A 140 -17.39 -12.25 -15.92
CA LEU A 140 -17.29 -10.79 -15.95
C LEU A 140 -15.91 -10.23 -16.35
N PRO A 141 -14.90 -10.97 -16.87
CA PRO A 141 -13.67 -10.35 -17.33
C PRO A 141 -13.95 -9.68 -18.69
N PHE A 142 -14.81 -8.67 -18.71
CA PHE A 142 -15.23 -8.02 -19.93
C PHE A 142 -14.59 -6.67 -20.15
N PHE A 143 -13.88 -6.07 -19.19
CA PHE A 143 -13.25 -4.77 -19.42
C PHE A 143 -11.81 -4.76 -18.94
N ALA A 144 -10.90 -4.68 -19.91
CA ALA A 144 -9.59 -4.14 -19.64
C ALA A 144 -9.73 -2.63 -19.46
N ILE A 145 -9.93 -2.18 -18.21
CA ILE A 145 -9.99 -0.76 -17.85
C ILE A 145 -8.55 -0.26 -17.66
N VAL A 146 -7.79 -0.23 -18.74
CA VAL A 146 -6.41 0.24 -18.78
C VAL A 146 -6.13 0.72 -20.20
N ASP A 147 -5.36 1.81 -20.31
CA ASP A 147 -4.70 2.14 -21.56
C ASP A 147 -3.63 1.06 -21.83
N PRO A 148 -3.68 0.32 -22.94
CA PRO A 148 -2.73 -0.75 -23.23
C PRO A 148 -1.26 -0.29 -23.21
N ASN A 149 -1.00 1.01 -23.35
CA ASN A 149 0.34 1.58 -23.31
C ASN A 149 0.84 1.89 -21.89
N VAL A 150 0.04 1.64 -20.85
CA VAL A 150 0.41 1.89 -19.45
C VAL A 150 0.96 0.64 -18.82
N ASN A 151 2.21 0.73 -18.37
CA ASN A 151 2.88 -0.32 -17.61
C ASN A 151 2.72 -0.07 -16.10
N SER A 152 2.66 -1.15 -15.33
CA SER A 152 2.59 -1.13 -13.87
C SER A 152 3.78 -1.89 -13.29
N ASN A 153 4.30 -1.39 -12.17
CA ASN A 153 5.30 -2.09 -11.39
C ASN A 153 4.63 -3.17 -10.54
N TRP A 154 5.31 -4.30 -10.42
CA TRP A 154 4.91 -5.42 -9.57
C TRP A 154 6.05 -5.77 -8.60
N VAL A 155 5.70 -6.42 -7.51
CA VAL A 155 6.66 -6.95 -6.53
C VAL A 155 6.25 -8.34 -6.10
N TYR A 156 7.15 -9.31 -6.23
CA TYR A 156 6.91 -10.64 -5.69
C TYR A 156 6.92 -10.61 -4.16
N VAL A 157 6.02 -11.34 -3.51
CA VAL A 157 5.85 -11.32 -2.05
C VAL A 157 7.15 -11.59 -1.29
N ASP A 158 7.97 -12.54 -1.74
CA ASP A 158 9.25 -12.85 -1.08
C ASP A 158 10.29 -11.72 -1.27
N ASN A 159 10.23 -10.97 -2.38
CA ASN A 159 11.08 -9.81 -2.61
C ASN A 159 10.69 -8.65 -1.68
N LEU A 160 9.39 -8.48 -1.44
CA LEU A 160 8.89 -7.52 -0.46
C LEU A 160 9.31 -7.91 0.96
N ASP A 161 9.20 -9.19 1.33
CA ASP A 161 9.66 -9.71 2.63
C ASP A 161 11.16 -9.49 2.82
N LEU A 162 11.97 -9.76 1.77
CA LEU A 162 13.40 -9.48 1.79
C LEU A 162 13.68 -7.98 2.01
N ALA A 163 12.98 -7.09 1.31
CA ALA A 163 13.12 -5.65 1.50
C ALA A 163 12.78 -5.21 2.93
N LEU A 164 11.71 -5.75 3.52
CA LEU A 164 11.33 -5.51 4.91
C LEU A 164 12.39 -6.00 5.89
N ILE A 165 12.98 -7.18 5.66
CA ILE A 165 14.05 -7.73 6.51
C ILE A 165 15.31 -6.85 6.40
N LEU A 166 15.78 -6.55 5.18
CA LEU A 166 16.97 -5.74 4.95
C LEU A 166 16.84 -4.35 5.57
N THR A 167 15.68 -3.73 5.41
CA THR A 167 15.41 -2.41 5.98
C THR A 167 15.34 -2.48 7.51
N SER A 168 14.78 -3.55 8.09
CA SER A 168 14.80 -3.79 9.53
C SER A 168 16.22 -3.86 10.10
N MET A 169 17.09 -4.62 9.43
CA MET A 169 18.48 -4.83 9.84
C MET A 169 19.26 -3.53 9.74
N ARG A 170 19.03 -2.78 8.66
CA ARG A 170 19.68 -1.49 8.45
C ARG A 170 19.22 -0.44 9.46
N LEU A 171 17.95 -0.42 9.86
CA LEU A 171 17.45 0.45 10.92
C LEU A 171 17.99 0.06 12.30
N LEU A 172 18.22 -1.23 12.55
CA LEU A 172 18.70 -1.74 13.84
C LEU A 172 20.18 -1.44 14.11
N ASN A 173 20.94 -1.00 13.11
CA ASN A 173 22.36 -0.65 13.21
C ASN A 173 23.22 -1.77 13.83
N ASP A 174 23.28 -2.92 13.16
CA ASP A 174 24.22 -4.01 13.50
C ASP A 174 25.48 -4.00 12.60
N ILE A 175 25.73 -2.90 11.89
CA ILE A 175 26.91 -2.75 11.02
C ILE A 175 28.01 -2.07 11.85
N PRO A 176 29.16 -2.73 12.10
CA PRO A 176 30.30 -2.12 12.78
C PRO A 176 30.70 -0.81 12.10
N ASP A 177 31.13 0.18 12.88
CA ASP A 177 31.69 1.48 12.46
C ASP A 177 30.73 2.59 11.99
N ARG A 178 29.40 2.41 12.09
CA ARG A 178 28.43 3.49 11.80
C ARG A 178 27.98 4.24 13.06
N ASN A 179 28.65 5.36 13.36
CA ASN A 179 28.11 6.39 14.24
C ASN A 179 27.13 7.29 13.45
N GLY A 180 25.85 7.31 13.81
CA GLY A 180 24.86 8.23 13.23
C GLY A 180 23.46 7.65 13.03
N ILE A 181 22.57 8.47 12.48
CA ILE A 181 21.19 8.09 12.12
C ILE A 181 21.24 7.03 11.01
N PRO A 182 20.54 5.88 11.14
CA PRO A 182 20.46 4.89 10.08
C PRO A 182 19.93 5.50 8.78
N VAL A 183 20.48 5.10 7.63
CA VAL A 183 20.06 5.64 6.31
C VAL A 183 18.54 5.55 6.07
N PRO A 184 17.84 4.45 6.42
CA PRO A 184 16.40 4.36 6.21
C PRO A 184 15.55 5.19 7.19
N ALA A 185 16.17 5.77 8.24
CA ALA A 185 15.43 6.45 9.28
C ALA A 185 14.77 7.73 8.73
N GLY A 186 13.46 7.84 8.93
CA GLY A 186 12.64 8.94 8.42
C GLY A 186 12.43 8.92 6.90
N GLN A 187 12.81 7.84 6.21
CA GLN A 187 12.69 7.73 4.75
C GLN A 187 11.53 6.81 4.32
N ALA A 188 11.01 7.05 3.13
CA ALA A 188 10.09 6.15 2.43
C ALA A 188 10.83 5.51 1.23
N TYR A 189 10.51 4.27 0.87
CA TYR A 189 11.14 3.56 -0.25
C TYR A 189 10.11 2.88 -1.13
N PHE A 190 10.23 3.03 -2.46
CA PHE A 190 9.47 2.21 -3.40
C PHE A 190 10.11 0.83 -3.53
N ILE A 191 9.30 -0.23 -3.42
CA ILE A 191 9.77 -1.61 -3.59
C ILE A 191 9.05 -2.25 -4.77
N CYS A 192 9.83 -2.62 -5.79
CA CYS A 192 9.37 -3.28 -7.00
C CYS A 192 10.46 -4.19 -7.60
N ASP A 193 10.07 -5.09 -8.50
CA ASP A 193 10.99 -6.02 -9.19
C ASP A 193 11.72 -5.37 -10.39
N GLY A 194 11.50 -4.08 -10.64
CA GLY A 194 12.18 -3.32 -11.69
C GLY A 194 11.80 -3.69 -13.13
N SER A 195 10.74 -4.49 -13.31
CA SER A 195 10.26 -4.95 -14.63
C SER A 195 8.81 -4.48 -14.85
N PRO A 196 8.58 -3.20 -15.17
CA PRO A 196 7.24 -2.67 -15.40
C PRO A 196 6.62 -3.34 -16.64
N VAL A 197 5.38 -3.79 -16.51
CA VAL A 197 4.66 -4.54 -17.55
C VAL A 197 3.20 -4.16 -17.56
N ASN A 198 2.54 -4.28 -18.71
CA ASN A 198 1.10 -4.10 -18.80
C ASN A 198 0.38 -5.07 -17.85
N THR A 199 -0.57 -4.58 -17.06
CA THR A 199 -1.28 -5.40 -16.05
C THR A 199 -2.00 -6.61 -16.68
N PHE A 200 -2.54 -6.49 -17.90
CA PHE A 200 -3.21 -7.60 -18.58
C PHE A 200 -2.23 -8.62 -19.11
N GLU A 201 -1.10 -8.18 -19.67
CA GLU A 201 -0.02 -9.08 -20.07
C GLU A 201 0.51 -9.86 -18.87
N PHE A 202 0.69 -9.17 -17.73
CA PHE A 202 1.12 -9.78 -16.47
C PHE A 202 0.15 -10.86 -15.96
N LEU A 203 -1.16 -10.61 -16.04
CA LEU A 203 -2.20 -11.53 -15.57
C LEU A 203 -2.56 -12.63 -16.59
N THR A 204 -2.16 -12.49 -17.86
CA THR A 204 -2.51 -13.44 -18.93
C THR A 204 -2.06 -14.88 -18.63
N PRO A 205 -0.80 -15.14 -18.21
CA PRO A 205 -0.38 -16.48 -17.82
C PRO A 205 -1.25 -17.07 -16.71
N LEU A 206 -1.67 -16.27 -15.72
CA LEU A 206 -2.52 -16.72 -14.62
C LEU A 206 -3.89 -17.19 -15.15
N PHE A 207 -4.54 -16.40 -16.01
CA PHE A 207 -5.83 -16.77 -16.58
C PHE A 207 -5.75 -18.01 -17.47
N GLN A 208 -4.71 -18.12 -18.31
CA GLN A 208 -4.52 -19.25 -19.20
C GLN A 208 -4.33 -20.57 -18.44
N ASN A 209 -3.48 -20.56 -17.40
CA ASN A 209 -3.22 -21.74 -16.57
C ASN A 209 -4.45 -22.18 -15.75
N LEU A 210 -5.35 -21.25 -15.44
CA LEU A 210 -6.62 -21.54 -14.74
C LEU A 210 -7.80 -21.77 -15.69
N HIS A 211 -7.56 -21.81 -17.00
CA HIS A 211 -8.58 -21.95 -18.04
C HIS A 211 -9.71 -20.90 -17.97
N TYR A 212 -9.40 -19.70 -17.48
CA TYR A 212 -10.34 -18.58 -17.48
C TYR A 212 -10.33 -17.83 -18.82
N PRO A 213 -11.46 -17.24 -19.24
CA PRO A 213 -11.49 -16.41 -20.43
C PRO A 213 -10.64 -15.16 -20.25
N LEU A 214 -9.83 -14.84 -21.26
CA LEU A 214 -9.08 -13.58 -21.30
C LEU A 214 -10.01 -12.40 -21.60
N PRO A 215 -9.73 -11.21 -21.04
CA PRO A 215 -10.48 -10.00 -21.36
C PRO A 215 -10.41 -9.69 -22.85
N ARG A 216 -11.56 -9.45 -23.49
CA ARG A 216 -11.67 -9.19 -24.94
C ARG A 216 -12.01 -7.76 -25.31
N ILE A 217 -12.54 -6.96 -24.38
CA ILE A 217 -12.95 -5.58 -24.63
C ILE A 217 -12.07 -4.66 -23.80
N ILE A 218 -11.49 -3.66 -24.46
CA ILE A 218 -10.76 -2.58 -23.81
C ILE A 218 -11.76 -1.47 -23.53
N MET A 219 -11.83 -1.01 -22.28
CA MET A 219 -12.65 0.12 -21.87
C MET A 219 -11.73 1.26 -21.45
N TYR A 220 -11.85 2.41 -22.13
CA TYR A 220 -11.12 3.59 -21.71
C TYR A 220 -11.51 4.01 -20.30
N THR A 221 -10.53 4.47 -19.52
CA THR A 221 -10.70 4.87 -18.13
C THR A 221 -11.79 5.93 -17.95
N SER A 222 -11.92 6.86 -18.91
CA SER A 222 -12.97 7.90 -18.90
C SER A 222 -14.38 7.30 -18.96
N LEU A 223 -14.61 6.29 -19.82
CA LEU A 223 -15.89 5.60 -19.92
C LEU A 223 -16.17 4.79 -18.65
N ALA A 224 -15.18 4.10 -18.10
CA ALA A 224 -15.32 3.37 -16.84
C ALA A 224 -15.69 4.31 -15.68
N LEU A 225 -15.06 5.49 -15.59
CA LEU A 225 -15.37 6.52 -14.59
C LEU A 225 -16.79 7.06 -14.76
N ALA A 226 -17.23 7.31 -15.99
CA ALA A 226 -18.59 7.77 -16.27
C ALA A 226 -19.63 6.73 -15.83
N ILE A 227 -19.42 5.45 -16.17
CA ILE A 227 -20.30 4.34 -15.77
C ILE A 227 -20.32 4.20 -14.24
N SER A 228 -19.15 4.22 -13.60
CA SER A 228 -19.04 4.16 -12.13
C SER A 228 -19.80 5.29 -11.44
N THR A 229 -19.62 6.52 -11.93
CA THR A 229 -20.30 7.71 -11.40
C THR A 229 -21.82 7.60 -11.57
N PHE A 230 -22.29 7.12 -12.73
CA PHE A 230 -23.71 6.88 -12.98
C PHE A 230 -24.30 5.87 -11.98
N PHE A 231 -23.65 4.72 -11.77
CA PHE A 231 -24.11 3.71 -10.82
C PHE A 231 -24.07 4.20 -9.37
N ALA A 232 -23.04 4.97 -8.98
CA ALA A 232 -22.96 5.56 -7.64
C ALA A 232 -24.10 6.56 -7.40
N LEU A 233 -24.44 7.38 -8.40
CA LEU A 233 -25.54 8.32 -8.33
C LEU A 233 -26.89 7.59 -8.27
N MET A 234 -27.08 6.56 -9.09
CA MET A 234 -28.28 5.72 -9.06
C MET A 234 -28.44 5.02 -7.70
N TYR A 235 -27.37 4.44 -7.16
CA TYR A 235 -27.38 3.84 -5.84
C TYR A 235 -27.80 4.86 -4.78
N THR A 236 -27.22 6.06 -4.80
CA THR A 236 -27.53 7.12 -3.82
C THR A 236 -28.99 7.57 -3.92
N LEU A 237 -29.54 7.68 -5.13
CA LEU A 237 -30.94 8.05 -5.36
C LEU A 237 -31.92 6.95 -4.94
N LEU A 238 -31.56 5.68 -5.15
CA LEU A 238 -32.40 4.52 -4.84
C LEU A 238 -32.22 4.03 -3.39
N TYR A 239 -31.15 4.43 -2.71
CA TYR A 239 -30.86 4.04 -1.33
C TYR A 239 -32.05 4.25 -0.37
N PRO A 240 -32.78 5.39 -0.41
CA PRO A 240 -33.96 5.60 0.43
C PRO A 240 -35.17 4.71 0.08
N CYS A 241 -35.15 4.04 -1.07
CA CYS A 241 -36.22 3.14 -1.52
C CYS A 241 -35.88 1.65 -1.29
N LEU A 242 -34.71 1.37 -0.71
CA LEU A 242 -34.25 0.01 -0.38
C LEU A 242 -34.48 -0.35 1.11
N ASP A 243 -35.05 0.57 1.89
CA ASP A 243 -35.63 0.34 3.23
C ASP A 243 -37.12 0.00 3.12
#